data_AF-A0A7X5QTB2-F1
#
_entry.id   AF-A0A7X5QTB2-F1
#
_cell.length_a   1.000
_cell.length_b   1.000
_cell.length_c   1.000
_cell.angle_alpha   90.00
_cell.angle_beta   90.00
_cell.angle_gamma   90.00
#
_symmetry.space_group_name_H-M   'P 1'
#
loop_
_entity.id
_entity.type
_entity.pdbx_description
1 polymer ?
#
loop_
_entity_poly.entity_id
_entity_poly.type
_entity_poly.pdbx_seq_one_letter_code
_entity_poly.pdbx_strand_id
1 'polypeptide(L)'
;MLADLHAGVFEQQVNAAISDVAANVCTHGKKGEVVLKFTMKQIGDSNQVAMTHSMKFLVPTARGRIVEETAADTPLHVSKGGKLTLYPEEQREMFNREGAVQSGSTASH
;
A
#
# COMPACT_ATOMS: atom_id res chain seq x y z
N MET A 1 4.11 5.95 1.41
CA MET A 1 3.28 4.89 0.83
C MET A 1 3.19 3.68 1.73
N LEU A 2 4.26 2.89 1.98
CA LEU A 2 4.14 1.67 2.82
C LEU A 2 3.65 1.99 4.25
N ALA A 3 4.16 3.07 4.83
CA ALA A 3 3.72 3.65 6.10
C ALA A 3 2.27 4.15 6.10
N ASP A 4 1.66 4.34 4.93
CA ASP A 4 0.28 4.81 4.80
C ASP A 4 -0.70 3.63 4.64
N LEU A 5 -0.18 2.42 4.38
CA LEU A 5 -1.01 1.23 4.18
C LEU A 5 -1.51 0.71 5.53
N HIS A 6 -2.80 0.38 5.57
CA HIS A 6 -3.45 -0.10 6.78
C HIS A 6 -3.21 0.82 8.00
N ALA A 7 -3.28 2.14 7.78
CA ALA A 7 -3.00 3.17 8.78
C ALA A 7 -1.62 3.04 9.45
N GLY A 8 -0.61 2.55 8.72
CA GLY A 8 0.76 2.37 9.20
C GLY A 8 1.01 1.08 9.98
N VAL A 9 -0.03 0.29 10.25
CA VAL A 9 0.11 -1.00 10.93
C VAL A 9 0.83 -2.02 10.03
N PHE A 10 0.65 -1.91 8.72
CA PHE A 10 1.26 -2.86 7.78
C PHE A 10 2.79 -2.84 7.87
N GLU A 11 3.42 -1.67 7.97
CA GLU A 11 4.87 -1.56 8.13
C GLU A 11 5.36 -2.24 9.42
N GLN A 12 4.63 -2.04 10.53
CA GLN A 12 4.95 -2.67 11.81
C GLN A 12 4.85 -4.20 11.73
N GLN A 13 3.80 -4.71 11.07
CA GLN A 13 3.60 -6.14 10.86
C GLN A 13 4.72 -6.77 10.01
N VAL A 14 5.13 -6.08 8.93
CA VAL A 14 6.24 -6.54 8.09
C VAL A 14 7.55 -6.60 8.87
N ASN A 15 7.86 -5.54 9.64
CA ASN A 15 9.07 -5.50 10.46
C ASN A 15 9.10 -6.61 11.53
N ALA A 16 7.97 -6.86 12.19
CA ALA A 16 7.83 -7.94 13.16
C ALA A 16 8.01 -9.32 12.48
N ALA A 17 7.32 -9.56 11.36
CA ALA A 17 7.41 -10.83 10.63
C ALA A 17 8.84 -11.13 10.15
N ILE A 18 9.54 -10.13 9.61
CA ILE A 18 10.94 -10.28 9.19
C ILE A 18 11.83 -10.63 10.40
N SER A 19 11.62 -9.96 11.53
CA SER A 19 12.41 -10.19 12.75
C SER A 19 12.20 -11.60 13.29
N ASP A 20 10.95 -12.06 13.38
CA ASP A 20 10.60 -13.39 13.87
C ASP A 20 11.12 -14.49 12.95
N VAL A 21 10.96 -14.33 11.63
CA VAL A 21 11.50 -15.29 10.65
C VAL A 21 13.01 -15.36 10.77
N ALA A 22 13.72 -14.22 10.83
CA ALA A 22 15.17 -14.18 10.94
C ALA A 22 15.68 -14.86 12.22
N ALA A 23 15.07 -14.55 13.38
CA ALA A 23 15.44 -15.15 14.66
C ALA A 23 15.31 -16.69 14.63
N ASN A 24 14.23 -17.20 14.05
CA ASN A 24 13.96 -18.62 13.98
C ASN A 24 14.81 -19.34 12.91
N VAL A 25 15.16 -18.67 11.81
CA VAL A 25 16.13 -19.18 10.82
C VAL A 25 17.48 -19.41 11.50
N CYS A 26 17.98 -18.44 12.27
CA CYS A 26 19.23 -18.58 13.00
C CYS A 26 19.16 -19.66 14.09
N THR A 27 18.03 -19.76 14.79
CA THR A 27 17.83 -20.72 15.88
C THR A 27 17.73 -22.17 15.39
N HIS A 28 17.06 -22.41 14.26
CA HIS A 28 16.75 -23.75 13.78
C HIS A 28 17.57 -24.20 12.56
N GLY A 29 18.34 -23.30 11.93
CA GLY A 29 19.16 -23.60 10.76
C GLY A 29 18.36 -24.02 9.52
N LYS A 30 17.06 -23.68 9.48
CA LYS A 30 16.15 -24.01 8.39
C LYS A 30 15.72 -22.75 7.65
N LYS A 31 15.33 -22.90 6.38
CA LYS A 31 14.85 -21.79 5.56
C LYS A 31 13.56 -21.19 6.13
N GLY A 32 13.52 -19.87 6.19
CA GLY A 32 12.32 -19.05 6.42
C GLY A 32 11.98 -18.23 5.17
N GLU A 33 10.79 -17.66 5.13
CA GLU A 33 10.31 -16.88 3.98
C GLU A 33 9.35 -15.78 4.42
N VAL A 34 9.42 -14.60 3.78
CA VAL A 34 8.44 -13.52 3.90
C VAL A 34 8.10 -13.08 2.48
N VAL A 35 6.82 -13.10 2.12
CA VAL A 35 6.30 -12.73 0.80
C VAL A 35 5.31 -11.59 0.98
N LEU A 36 5.58 -10.46 0.33
CA LEU A 36 4.64 -9.34 0.20
C LEU A 36 4.06 -9.35 -1.21
N LYS A 37 2.74 -9.26 -1.32
CA LYS A 37 2.04 -9.21 -2.60
C LYS A 37 1.11 -8.01 -2.62
N PHE A 38 1.25 -7.20 -3.65
CA PHE A 38 0.40 -6.04 -3.89
C PHE A 38 -0.39 -6.30 -5.18
N THR A 39 -1.71 -6.22 -5.10
CA THR A 39 -2.59 -6.30 -6.27
C THR A 39 -3.48 -5.08 -6.31
N MET A 40 -3.55 -4.43 -7.47
CA MET A 40 -4.29 -3.19 -7.65
C MET A 40 -5.41 -3.38 -8.67
N LYS A 41 -6.56 -2.78 -8.40
CA LYS A 41 -7.68 -2.69 -9.33
C LYS A 41 -8.19 -1.26 -9.36
N GLN A 42 -8.39 -0.70 -10.55
CA GLN A 42 -8.97 0.64 -10.69
C GLN A 42 -10.41 0.67 -10.12
N ILE A 43 -10.76 1.76 -9.45
CA ILE A 43 -12.10 1.98 -8.88
C ILE A 43 -12.92 2.81 -9.88
N GLY A 44 -13.81 2.14 -10.62
CA GLY A 44 -14.62 2.77 -11.68
C GLY A 44 -13.76 3.49 -12.72
N ASP A 45 -14.25 4.63 -13.21
CA ASP A 45 -13.52 5.50 -14.15
C ASP A 45 -12.71 6.61 -13.45
N SER A 46 -12.42 6.44 -12.16
CA SER A 46 -11.71 7.43 -11.35
C SER A 46 -10.19 7.24 -11.40
N ASN A 47 -9.45 8.23 -10.89
CA ASN A 47 -8.01 8.13 -10.62
C ASN A 47 -7.73 7.49 -9.25
N GLN A 48 -8.51 6.48 -8.86
CA GLN A 48 -8.30 5.72 -7.64
C GLN A 48 -8.08 4.24 -7.93
N VAL A 49 -7.29 3.59 -7.09
CA VAL A 49 -7.05 2.16 -7.10
C VAL A 49 -7.39 1.56 -5.74
N ALA A 50 -8.09 0.43 -5.75
CA ALA A 50 -8.17 -0.45 -4.59
C ALA A 50 -6.90 -1.31 -4.61
N MET A 51 -6.05 -1.14 -3.59
CA MET A 51 -4.86 -1.95 -3.45
C MET A 51 -5.04 -2.96 -2.31
N THR A 52 -5.12 -4.24 -2.69
CA THR A 52 -4.94 -5.34 -1.76
C THR A 52 -3.46 -5.53 -1.51
N HIS A 53 -3.06 -5.50 -0.24
CA HIS A 53 -1.71 -5.83 0.18
C HIS A 53 -1.80 -7.05 1.10
N SER A 54 -1.11 -8.12 0.72
CA SER A 54 -1.03 -9.33 1.52
C SER A 54 0.41 -9.64 1.92
N MET A 55 0.54 -10.19 3.12
CA MET A 55 1.78 -10.68 3.69
C MET A 55 1.59 -12.15 4.03
N LYS A 56 2.49 -12.99 3.52
CA LYS A 56 2.58 -14.39 3.88
C LYS A 56 3.99 -14.68 4.38
N PHE A 57 4.11 -15.28 5.56
CA PHE A 57 5.43 -15.62 6.10
C PHE A 57 5.47 -17.02 6.65
N LEU A 58 6.65 -17.63 6.56
CA LEU A 58 6.98 -18.97 6.99
C LEU A 58 8.08 -18.88 8.04
N VAL A 59 7.74 -19.23 9.27
CA VAL A 59 8.67 -19.30 10.40
C VAL A 59 9.10 -20.76 10.58
N PRO A 60 10.38 -21.10 10.42
CA PRO A 60 10.84 -22.46 10.71
C PRO A 60 10.75 -22.75 12.22
N THR A 61 10.43 -23.99 12.59
CA THR A 61 10.45 -24.43 13.99
C THR A 61 11.25 -25.72 14.15
N ALA A 62 11.50 -26.13 15.40
CA ALA A 62 12.22 -27.38 15.69
C ALA A 62 11.60 -28.59 14.95
N ARG A 63 10.27 -28.72 14.97
CA ARG A 63 9.54 -29.86 14.40
C ARG A 63 8.76 -29.56 13.11
N GLY A 64 8.91 -28.39 12.53
CA GLY A 64 8.17 -28.06 11.31
C GLY A 64 8.31 -26.60 10.90
N ARG A 65 7.18 -25.99 10.53
CA ARG A 65 7.06 -24.58 10.14
C ARG A 65 5.69 -24.04 10.57
N ILE A 66 5.65 -22.77 10.91
CA ILE A 66 4.43 -21.97 11.08
C ILE A 66 4.27 -21.14 9.81
N VAL A 67 3.04 -21.04 9.31
CA VAL A 67 2.71 -20.18 8.17
C VAL A 67 1.57 -19.28 8.58
N GLU A 68 1.76 -17.98 8.38
CA GLU A 68 0.74 -16.97 8.62
C GLU A 68 0.51 -16.18 7.32
N GLU A 69 -0.76 -15.84 7.06
CA GLU A 69 -1.18 -15.10 5.87
C GLU A 69 -2.23 -14.06 6.27
N THR A 70 -1.94 -12.81 5.95
CA THR A 70 -2.80 -11.66 6.24
C THR A 70 -2.98 -10.86 4.96
N ALA A 71 -4.19 -10.34 4.72
CA ALA A 71 -4.49 -9.47 3.59
C ALA A 71 -5.41 -8.34 4.04
N ALA A 72 -5.15 -7.15 3.53
CA ALA A 72 -6.03 -6.00 3.73
C ALA A 72 -6.10 -5.14 2.46
N ASP A 73 -7.17 -4.37 2.35
CA ASP A 73 -7.43 -3.49 1.22
C ASP A 73 -7.29 -2.03 1.63
N THR A 74 -6.71 -1.21 0.77
CA THR A 74 -6.60 0.23 0.99
C THR A 74 -6.92 0.97 -0.31
N PRO A 75 -7.94 1.84 -0.35
CA PRO A 75 -8.18 2.71 -1.49
C PRO A 75 -7.13 3.83 -1.52
N LEU A 76 -6.54 4.06 -2.69
CA LEU A 76 -5.49 5.04 -2.90
C LEU A 76 -5.81 5.90 -4.12
N HIS A 77 -5.50 7.19 -4.03
CA HIS A 77 -5.50 8.11 -5.16
C HIS A 77 -4.20 7.98 -5.96
N VAL A 78 -4.32 8.04 -7.28
CA VAL A 78 -3.21 8.07 -8.22
C VAL A 78 -3.03 9.50 -8.70
N SER A 79 -1.93 10.13 -8.27
CA SER A 79 -1.56 11.49 -8.66
C SER A 79 -0.69 11.50 -9.92
N LYS A 80 -0.35 12.69 -10.42
CA LYS A 80 0.52 12.83 -11.60
C LYS A 80 1.84 12.09 -11.39
N GLY A 81 2.28 11.35 -12.41
CA GLY A 81 3.48 10.52 -12.32
C GLY A 81 3.31 9.20 -11.57
N GLY A 82 2.08 8.77 -11.26
CA GLY A 82 1.80 7.46 -10.65
C GLY A 82 2.05 7.41 -9.14
N LYS A 83 2.18 8.58 -8.49
CA LYS A 83 2.34 8.66 -7.03
C LYS A 83 1.04 8.26 -6.34
N LEU A 84 1.13 7.31 -5.42
CA LEU A 84 0.01 6.82 -4.62
C LEU A 84 -0.09 7.58 -3.30
N THR A 85 -1.30 8.07 -3.00
CA THR A 85 -1.59 8.85 -1.78
C THR A 85 -2.95 8.45 -1.21
N LEU A 86 -3.13 8.54 0.11
CA LEU A 86 -4.45 8.39 0.74
C LEU A 86 -5.38 9.53 0.35
N TYR A 87 -4.84 10.74 0.29
CA TYR A 87 -5.55 11.97 -0.03
C TYR A 87 -5.31 12.38 -1.50
N PRO A 88 -6.29 12.99 -2.17
CA PRO A 88 -6.06 13.65 -3.46
C PRO A 88 -4.93 14.67 -3.35
N GLU A 89 -4.12 14.84 -4.40
CA GLU A 89 -3.20 15.98 -4.46
C GLU A 89 -4.00 17.29 -4.34
N GLU A 90 -3.52 18.20 -3.48
CA GLU A 90 -4.14 19.50 -3.23
C GLU A 90 -4.54 20.14 -4.56
N GLN A 91 -5.85 20.37 -4.74
CA GLN A 91 -6.33 21.21 -5.82
C GLN A 91 -5.77 22.60 -5.56
N ARG A 92 -4.64 22.93 -6.21
CA ARG A 92 -4.08 24.28 -6.20
C ARG A 92 -5.19 25.25 -6.59
N GLU A 93 -5.62 26.02 -5.60
CA GLU A 93 -6.48 27.21 -5.64
C GLU A 93 -7.61 27.16 -6.68
N MET A 94 -8.79 26.65 -6.28
CA MET A 94 -10.04 26.82 -7.04
C MET A 94 -10.52 28.28 -7.12
N PHE A 95 -9.94 29.17 -6.30
CA PHE A 95 -10.27 30.59 -6.26
C PHE A 95 -8.98 31.40 -6.18
N ASN A 96 -8.79 32.30 -7.15
CA ASN A 96 -7.85 33.41 -7.00
C ASN A 96 -8.39 34.39 -5.93
N ARG A 97 -7.51 35.23 -5.36
CA ARG A 97 -7.83 36.24 -4.33
C ARG A 97 -8.90 37.28 -4.74
N GLU A 98 -9.37 37.19 -5.99
CA GLU A 98 -10.36 38.08 -6.63
C GLU A 98 -11.71 37.39 -6.89
N GLY A 99 -11.88 36.11 -6.51
CA GLY A 99 -13.18 35.43 -6.53
C GLY A 99 -13.70 35.02 -7.92
N ALA A 100 -12.85 34.94 -8.93
CA ALA A 100 -13.26 34.47 -10.26
C ALA A 100 -13.02 32.96 -10.42
N VAL A 101 -14.08 32.20 -10.66
CA VAL A 101 -14.02 30.78 -11.02
C VAL A 101 -13.56 30.67 -12.48
N GLN A 102 -12.46 29.96 -12.74
CA GLN A 102 -11.96 29.75 -14.10
C GLN A 102 -12.88 28.74 -14.82
N SER A 103 -13.73 29.25 -15.71
CA SER A 103 -14.59 28.44 -16.57
C SER A 103 -13.77 27.76 -17.65
N GLY A 104 -13.78 26.42 -17.64
CA GLY A 104 -13.22 25.62 -18.73
C GLY A 104 -13.96 25.91 -20.05
N SER A 105 -13.20 26.33 -21.06
CA SER A 105 -13.66 26.58 -22.43
C SER A 105 -12.48 26.25 -23.35
N THR A 106 -12.55 25.48 -24.43
CA THR A 106 -13.66 24.87 -25.17
C THR A 106 -13.08 23.79 -26.09
N ALA A 107 -13.98 22.99 -26.67
CA ALA A 107 -13.72 22.03 -27.73
C ALA A 107 -13.23 22.66 -29.05
N SER A 108 -12.59 21.80 -29.87
CA SER A 108 -12.54 21.81 -31.34
C SER A 108 -11.75 22.91 -32.07
N HIS A 109 -10.56 22.55 -32.60
CA HIS A 109 -10.30 22.35 -34.04
C HIS A 109 -8.87 21.87 -34.30
#